data_AF-A0A8H7DP88-F1
#
_entry.id   AF-A0A8H7DP88-F1
#
_cell.length_a   1.000
_cell.length_b   1.000
_cell.length_c   1.000
_cell.angle_alpha   90.00
_cell.angle_beta   90.00
_cell.angle_gamma   90.00
#
_symmetry.space_group_name_H-M   'P 1'
#
loop_
_entity.id
_entity.type
_entity.pdbx_description
1 polymer ?
#
loop_
_entity_poly.entity_id
_entity_poly.type
_entity_poly.pdbx_seq_one_letter_code
_entity_poly.pdbx_strand_id
1 'polypeptide(L)'
;MPFQALFSGDGGLYGELLQNRAFQQVTPGTSGALNAWSSINGGSISIISDDVPVSNSLRNSLRFDVPNGLSGPVGFANSGFFGIKVDSAWTYKASFHFRFPTRSSFRGNLVVGLRSSSGEVLASATVPISGASTSWRQVNVSLRPSSSASSFSNQLFVTVDGNVARGQKINFAMFSLFPPTFKNRPNGMRIDIATALAEMKPGVFRFPGGNNLEVSPNTVLLNSVVKSPIYAGANSCQPMAVECHPWKPIGSTSGLGLLEFLTFCEDVGMEPIMAVWSGFALGGTSIAQDQLQPFIQQAMDQINFVIGDARTNAAAARRAALGHPSPFKLNFVEIGNEDFFAADTYTYRWPAFVNPLKSAFPHLKFIATSNINDPVLTPKPQVYDHHVYQTPSTSPILLRPFTNQSNVLFKAFFAQNSFFYDDMARDGTQYFEGEYAAISTNPNDIFGTPDDGRLPFPTMQGSTGEAAYMIGMERNSDIVFAAAYAPLLGHVSNSQWTPNLVGFDSGQVFKSTSYYVQQLFSLNKGTEYLPSTLPSRNGTVFWGVTRDRTNLIIKASSASSIVSYP
;
A
#
# COMPACT_ATOMS: atom_id res chain seq x y z
N MET A 1 6.22 9.01 -0.24
CA MET A 1 4.84 8.57 0.09
C MET A 1 4.91 7.14 0.62
N PRO A 2 4.50 6.86 1.87
CA PRO A 2 4.53 5.52 2.48
C PRO A 2 3.18 4.78 2.39
N PHE A 3 3.20 3.45 2.52
CA PHE A 3 2.11 2.56 2.15
C PHE A 3 1.66 1.63 3.30
N GLN A 4 0.77 2.11 4.17
CA GLN A 4 0.57 1.49 5.49
C GLN A 4 -0.86 1.15 5.90
N ALA A 5 -1.88 1.71 5.23
CA ALA A 5 -3.27 1.50 5.63
C ALA A 5 -3.89 0.23 5.03
N LEU A 6 -4.94 -0.34 5.65
CA LEU A 6 -5.68 -1.41 4.97
C LEU A 6 -6.26 -0.91 3.68
N PHE A 7 -6.35 -1.85 2.75
CA PHE A 7 -6.83 -1.66 1.40
C PHE A 7 -6.06 -0.64 0.56
N SER A 8 -4.97 -0.03 1.04
CA SER A 8 -4.14 0.86 0.22
C SER A 8 -3.51 0.14 -0.98
N GLY A 9 -3.19 -1.16 -0.83
CA GLY A 9 -2.77 -2.08 -1.89
C GLY A 9 -3.92 -2.90 -2.44
N ASP A 10 -4.12 -4.10 -1.90
CA ASP A 10 -5.25 -4.95 -2.26
C ASP A 10 -6.57 -4.21 -1.98
N GLY A 11 -7.32 -3.89 -3.03
CA GLY A 11 -8.56 -3.09 -2.94
C GLY A 11 -8.38 -1.60 -3.15
N GLY A 12 -7.15 -1.12 -3.34
CA GLY A 12 -6.80 0.29 -3.56
C GLY A 12 -5.94 0.48 -4.78
N LEU A 13 -4.66 0.83 -4.59
CA LEU A 13 -3.72 1.13 -5.67
C LEU A 13 -3.57 -0.06 -6.63
N TYR A 14 -3.62 -1.30 -6.13
CA TYR A 14 -3.57 -2.50 -6.96
C TYR A 14 -4.90 -2.71 -7.70
N GLY A 15 -4.86 -2.91 -9.02
CA GLY A 15 -6.06 -2.94 -9.87
C GLY A 15 -6.97 -4.17 -9.74
N GLU A 16 -6.63 -5.15 -8.90
CA GLU A 16 -7.46 -6.34 -8.68
C GLU A 16 -8.77 -5.99 -7.98
N LEU A 17 -9.90 -6.47 -8.51
CA LEU A 17 -11.23 -6.17 -7.98
C LEU A 17 -11.74 -7.22 -7.00
N LEU A 18 -11.20 -8.45 -7.02
CA LEU A 18 -11.68 -9.53 -6.16
C LEU A 18 -10.95 -9.57 -4.82
N GLN A 19 -11.72 -9.45 -3.74
CA GLN A 19 -11.21 -9.70 -2.40
C GLN A 19 -11.09 -11.21 -2.17
N ASN A 20 -10.05 -11.65 -1.45
CA ASN A 20 -9.82 -13.06 -1.13
C ASN A 20 -9.79 -13.97 -2.39
N ARG A 21 -9.16 -13.47 -3.46
CA ARG A 21 -9.24 -14.06 -4.81
C ARG A 21 -8.67 -15.47 -4.95
N ALA A 22 -7.75 -15.84 -4.06
CA ALA A 22 -7.03 -17.11 -4.14
C ALA A 22 -7.01 -17.88 -2.80
N PHE A 23 -7.83 -17.47 -1.83
CA PHE A 23 -7.97 -18.15 -0.53
C PHE A 23 -6.62 -18.29 0.19
N GLN A 24 -5.76 -17.28 0.05
CA GLN A 24 -4.44 -17.25 0.69
C GLN A 24 -4.61 -17.07 2.19
N GLN A 25 -3.89 -17.89 2.97
CA GLN A 25 -3.73 -17.71 4.42
C GLN A 25 -5.04 -17.72 5.22
N VAL A 26 -6.07 -18.39 4.69
CA VAL A 26 -7.32 -18.64 5.41
C VAL A 26 -7.37 -20.09 5.88
N THR A 27 -8.07 -20.32 6.99
CA THR A 27 -8.30 -21.67 7.54
C THR A 27 -9.46 -22.36 6.81
N PRO A 28 -9.23 -23.45 6.06
CA PRO A 28 -10.29 -24.18 5.36
C PRO A 28 -11.43 -24.62 6.29
N GLY A 29 -12.64 -24.77 5.72
CA GLY A 29 -13.82 -25.19 6.47
C GLY A 29 -14.45 -24.13 7.38
N THR A 30 -13.87 -22.93 7.47
CA THR A 30 -14.41 -21.82 8.30
C THR A 30 -15.23 -20.84 7.47
N SER A 31 -16.14 -20.11 8.13
CA SER A 31 -16.87 -19.00 7.49
C SER A 31 -15.94 -17.87 7.05
N GLY A 32 -14.90 -17.58 7.84
CA GLY A 32 -13.89 -16.56 7.53
C GLY A 32 -13.14 -16.85 6.22
N ALA A 33 -12.91 -18.12 5.87
CA ALA A 33 -12.27 -18.48 4.60
C ALA A 33 -13.10 -18.11 3.36
N LEU A 34 -14.42 -18.00 3.51
CA LEU A 34 -15.35 -17.55 2.46
C LEU A 34 -15.56 -16.03 2.47
N ASN A 35 -14.76 -15.24 3.19
CA ASN A 35 -14.94 -13.79 3.18
C ASN A 35 -14.96 -13.22 1.74
N ALA A 36 -15.91 -12.31 1.49
CA ALA A 36 -16.29 -11.76 0.19
C ALA A 36 -16.94 -12.72 -0.81
N TRP A 37 -17.04 -14.02 -0.51
CA TRP A 37 -17.67 -15.03 -1.35
C TRP A 37 -19.04 -15.45 -0.80
N SER A 38 -20.04 -15.57 -1.66
CA SER A 38 -21.39 -15.98 -1.28
C SER A 38 -22.00 -16.94 -2.30
N SER A 39 -22.95 -17.77 -1.86
CA SER A 39 -23.66 -18.68 -2.75
C SER A 39 -24.75 -17.97 -3.54
N ILE A 40 -25.07 -18.54 -4.71
CA ILE A 40 -26.18 -18.13 -5.57
C ILE A 40 -27.14 -19.31 -5.66
N ASN A 41 -28.43 -19.04 -5.41
CA ASN A 41 -29.54 -19.97 -5.63
C ASN A 41 -29.30 -21.36 -4.99
N GLY A 42 -28.87 -21.38 -3.72
CA GLY A 42 -28.65 -22.62 -2.97
C GLY A 42 -27.40 -23.41 -3.35
N GLY A 43 -26.49 -22.86 -4.16
CA GLY A 43 -25.19 -23.48 -4.43
C GLY A 43 -24.39 -23.73 -3.15
N SER A 44 -23.73 -24.89 -3.04
CA SER A 44 -22.93 -25.22 -1.86
C SER A 44 -21.47 -24.90 -2.12
N ILE A 45 -20.92 -23.95 -1.35
CA ILE A 45 -19.51 -23.58 -1.43
C ILE A 45 -18.79 -23.77 -0.10
N SER A 46 -17.55 -24.22 -0.17
CA SER A 46 -16.63 -24.27 0.97
C SER A 46 -15.19 -24.07 0.51
N ILE A 47 -14.34 -23.56 1.39
CA ILE A 47 -12.89 -23.57 1.13
C ILE A 47 -12.32 -24.85 1.71
N ILE A 48 -11.58 -25.59 0.89
CA ILE A 48 -10.91 -26.83 1.25
C ILE A 48 -9.39 -26.65 1.19
N SER A 49 -8.66 -27.38 2.03
CA SER A 49 -7.26 -27.71 1.74
C SER A 49 -7.30 -28.74 0.62
N ASP A 50 -6.86 -28.37 -0.57
CA ASP A 50 -6.97 -29.23 -1.74
C ASP A 50 -5.80 -30.21 -1.78
N ASP A 51 -6.08 -31.52 -1.86
CA ASP A 51 -5.08 -32.58 -2.00
C ASP A 51 -4.31 -32.48 -3.33
N VAL A 52 -4.92 -31.85 -4.34
CA VAL A 52 -4.31 -31.55 -5.64
C VAL A 52 -4.48 -30.05 -5.88
N PRO A 53 -3.70 -29.20 -5.21
CA PRO A 53 -3.84 -27.76 -5.30
C PRO A 53 -3.34 -27.24 -6.65
N VAL A 54 -3.77 -26.03 -7.04
CA VAL A 54 -3.32 -25.41 -8.30
C VAL A 54 -1.81 -25.12 -8.28
N SER A 55 -1.27 -24.86 -7.09
CA SER A 55 0.16 -24.80 -6.83
C SER A 55 0.45 -25.04 -5.34
N ASN A 56 1.69 -25.36 -5.00
CA ASN A 56 2.11 -25.55 -3.60
C ASN A 56 1.98 -24.28 -2.75
N SER A 57 2.00 -23.10 -3.37
CA SER A 57 1.81 -21.80 -2.71
C SER A 57 0.34 -21.43 -2.52
N LEU A 58 -0.57 -22.08 -3.27
CA LEU A 58 -2.01 -21.87 -3.22
C LEU A 58 -2.72 -23.20 -2.92
N ARG A 59 -2.55 -23.68 -1.69
CA ARG A 59 -3.07 -24.98 -1.23
C ARG A 59 -4.59 -25.02 -1.07
N ASN A 60 -5.20 -23.86 -0.89
CA ASN A 60 -6.64 -23.75 -0.70
C ASN A 60 -7.37 -23.67 -2.05
N SER A 61 -8.56 -24.25 -2.12
CA SER A 61 -9.44 -24.14 -3.28
C SER A 61 -10.89 -23.93 -2.84
N LEU A 62 -11.67 -23.23 -3.65
CA LEU A 62 -13.12 -23.17 -3.49
C LEU A 62 -13.72 -24.44 -4.07
N ARG A 63 -14.32 -25.25 -3.21
CA ARG A 63 -15.17 -26.36 -3.59
C ARG A 63 -16.57 -25.85 -3.86
N PHE A 64 -17.07 -26.08 -5.06
CA PHE A 64 -18.46 -25.86 -5.43
C PHE A 64 -19.13 -27.21 -5.71
N ASP A 65 -20.08 -27.57 -4.86
CA ASP A 65 -20.94 -28.73 -5.05
C ASP A 65 -22.31 -28.23 -5.54
N VAL A 66 -22.85 -28.85 -6.59
CA VAL A 66 -24.17 -28.52 -7.14
C VAL A 66 -25.21 -29.46 -6.53
N PRO A 67 -26.07 -29.01 -5.60
CA PRO A 67 -27.09 -29.86 -5.01
C PRO A 67 -28.09 -30.42 -6.04
N ASN A 68 -28.68 -31.57 -5.70
CA ASN A 68 -29.82 -32.09 -6.45
C ASN A 68 -31.06 -31.22 -6.21
N GLY A 69 -31.96 -31.17 -7.20
CA GLY A 69 -33.26 -30.50 -7.06
C GLY A 69 -33.23 -28.98 -7.28
N LEU A 70 -32.08 -28.41 -7.62
CA LEU A 70 -31.99 -27.00 -8.03
C LEU A 70 -32.17 -26.85 -9.55
N SER A 71 -32.71 -25.70 -9.97
CA SER A 71 -32.87 -25.33 -11.38
C SER A 71 -32.46 -23.88 -11.61
N GLY A 72 -32.19 -23.52 -12.86
CA GLY A 72 -31.67 -22.19 -13.22
C GLY A 72 -30.22 -21.97 -12.79
N PRO A 73 -29.74 -20.71 -12.76
CA PRO A 73 -28.36 -20.40 -12.41
C PRO A 73 -28.07 -20.72 -10.95
N VAL A 74 -27.12 -21.63 -10.70
CA VAL A 74 -26.62 -22.01 -9.37
C VAL A 74 -25.11 -21.79 -9.34
N GLY A 75 -24.59 -21.23 -8.26
CA GLY A 75 -23.16 -20.90 -8.22
C GLY A 75 -22.75 -20.05 -7.04
N PHE A 76 -21.86 -19.10 -7.30
CA PHE A 76 -21.30 -18.22 -6.28
C PHE A 76 -20.91 -16.85 -6.85
N ALA A 77 -20.74 -15.88 -5.96
CA ALA A 77 -20.36 -14.52 -6.28
C ALA A 77 -19.22 -14.03 -5.39
N ASN A 78 -18.46 -13.04 -5.87
CA ASN A 78 -17.51 -12.27 -5.08
C ASN A 78 -17.92 -10.79 -5.05
N SER A 79 -18.01 -10.20 -3.86
CA SER A 79 -18.43 -8.81 -3.66
C SER A 79 -17.38 -7.75 -3.99
N GLY A 80 -16.15 -8.17 -4.28
CA GLY A 80 -15.00 -7.28 -4.34
C GLY A 80 -14.71 -6.60 -3.00
N PHE A 81 -13.94 -5.51 -3.05
CA PHE A 81 -13.61 -4.69 -1.89
C PHE A 81 -14.70 -3.65 -1.67
N PHE A 82 -15.71 -4.00 -0.87
CA PHE A 82 -16.91 -3.16 -0.61
C PHE A 82 -17.75 -2.82 -1.86
N GLY A 83 -17.52 -3.53 -2.95
CA GLY A 83 -18.19 -3.29 -4.22
C GLY A 83 -17.25 -3.42 -5.40
N ILE A 84 -17.81 -3.30 -6.60
CA ILE A 84 -17.10 -3.32 -7.88
C ILE A 84 -17.68 -2.21 -8.77
N LYS A 85 -16.85 -1.28 -9.24
CA LYS A 85 -17.26 -0.34 -10.30
C LYS A 85 -17.44 -1.08 -11.62
N VAL A 86 -18.64 -1.02 -12.19
CA VAL A 86 -18.98 -1.56 -13.51
C VAL A 86 -19.25 -0.42 -14.48
N ASP A 87 -18.39 -0.29 -15.50
CA ASP A 87 -18.37 0.80 -16.46
C ASP A 87 -18.44 0.23 -17.88
N SER A 88 -19.41 0.65 -18.69
CA SER A 88 -19.60 0.16 -20.06
C SER A 88 -18.48 0.57 -21.01
N ALA A 89 -17.68 1.59 -20.66
CA ALA A 89 -16.50 1.96 -21.43
C ALA A 89 -15.32 0.99 -21.21
N TRP A 90 -15.40 0.09 -20.21
CA TRP A 90 -14.29 -0.77 -19.82
C TRP A 90 -14.47 -2.20 -20.32
N THR A 91 -13.35 -2.82 -20.72
CA THR A 91 -13.26 -4.27 -20.88
C THR A 91 -12.55 -4.84 -19.66
N TYR A 92 -13.23 -5.72 -18.93
CA TYR A 92 -12.69 -6.40 -17.76
C TYR A 92 -12.09 -7.73 -18.17
N LYS A 93 -10.95 -8.10 -17.59
CA LYS A 93 -10.29 -9.38 -17.80
C LYS A 93 -10.51 -10.24 -16.57
N ALA A 94 -11.34 -11.28 -16.70
CA ALA A 94 -11.54 -12.25 -15.63
C ALA A 94 -10.77 -13.53 -15.92
N SER A 95 -10.18 -14.13 -14.90
CA SER A 95 -9.54 -15.43 -14.99
C SER A 95 -9.74 -16.25 -13.72
N PHE A 96 -9.64 -17.57 -13.87
CA PHE A 96 -9.63 -18.52 -12.75
C PHE A 96 -9.11 -19.86 -13.24
N HIS A 97 -8.74 -20.73 -12.30
CA HIS A 97 -8.47 -22.14 -12.58
C HIS A 97 -9.64 -22.98 -12.10
N PHE A 98 -9.95 -24.03 -12.85
CA PHE A 98 -10.92 -25.04 -12.41
C PHE A 98 -10.42 -26.46 -12.69
N ARG A 99 -10.95 -27.42 -11.93
CA ARG A 99 -10.86 -28.85 -12.21
C ARG A 99 -12.07 -29.59 -11.66
N PHE A 100 -12.35 -30.76 -12.22
CA PHE A 100 -13.25 -31.73 -11.61
C PHE A 100 -12.43 -32.66 -10.70
N PRO A 101 -12.76 -32.78 -9.40
CA PRO A 101 -12.09 -33.66 -8.46
C PRO A 101 -12.26 -35.14 -8.81
N THR A 102 -13.35 -35.47 -9.49
CA THR A 102 -13.69 -36.83 -9.93
C THR A 102 -14.13 -36.76 -11.37
N ARG A 103 -13.61 -37.67 -12.20
CA ARG A 103 -13.97 -37.75 -13.61
C ARG A 103 -15.45 -38.07 -13.76
N SER A 104 -16.14 -37.36 -14.65
CA SER A 104 -17.53 -37.64 -15.02
C SER A 104 -17.77 -37.45 -16.53
N SER A 105 -18.90 -37.94 -17.03
CA SER A 105 -19.35 -37.71 -18.42
C SER A 105 -19.94 -36.31 -18.64
N PHE A 106 -20.04 -35.49 -17.59
CA PHE A 106 -20.67 -34.18 -17.63
C PHE A 106 -20.09 -33.30 -18.75
N ARG A 107 -20.99 -32.59 -19.45
CA ARG A 107 -20.70 -31.52 -20.40
C ARG A 107 -21.69 -30.40 -20.12
N GLY A 108 -21.18 -29.20 -19.96
CA GLY A 108 -22.00 -28.05 -19.65
C GLY A 108 -21.19 -26.78 -19.76
N ASN A 109 -21.75 -25.71 -19.22
CA ASN A 109 -21.21 -24.37 -19.34
C ASN A 109 -21.09 -23.72 -17.96
N LEU A 110 -19.97 -23.04 -17.72
CA LEU A 110 -19.92 -21.97 -16.74
C LEU A 110 -20.42 -20.69 -17.38
N VAL A 111 -21.22 -19.91 -16.65
CA VAL A 111 -21.51 -18.52 -16.98
C VAL A 111 -20.76 -17.67 -15.97
N VAL A 112 -19.87 -16.81 -16.47
CA VAL A 112 -19.01 -15.95 -15.66
C VAL A 112 -19.35 -14.51 -16.03
N GLY A 113 -19.53 -13.63 -15.05
CA GLY A 113 -19.97 -12.28 -15.38
C GLY A 113 -19.96 -11.30 -14.23
N LEU A 114 -20.44 -10.10 -14.53
CA LEU A 114 -20.69 -9.04 -13.56
C LEU A 114 -22.19 -8.87 -13.41
N ARG A 115 -22.66 -8.75 -12.17
CA ARG A 115 -24.06 -8.48 -11.87
C ARG A 115 -24.21 -7.41 -10.81
N SER A 116 -25.35 -6.73 -10.82
CA SER A 116 -25.75 -5.86 -9.72
C SER A 116 -26.13 -6.67 -8.48
N SER A 117 -26.25 -6.01 -7.33
CA SER A 117 -26.79 -6.60 -6.09
C SER A 117 -28.23 -7.09 -6.24
N SER A 118 -29.03 -6.54 -7.16
CA SER A 118 -30.38 -7.02 -7.47
C SER A 118 -30.40 -8.26 -8.36
N GLY A 119 -29.25 -8.71 -8.86
CA GLY A 119 -29.12 -9.89 -9.71
C GLY A 119 -29.18 -9.59 -11.22
N GLU A 120 -29.29 -8.32 -11.62
CA GLU A 120 -29.22 -7.92 -13.02
C GLU A 120 -27.83 -8.23 -13.60
N VAL A 121 -27.78 -8.99 -14.69
CA VAL A 121 -26.52 -9.32 -15.37
C VAL A 121 -26.10 -8.15 -16.24
N LEU A 122 -24.93 -7.56 -15.92
CA LEU A 122 -24.37 -6.40 -16.61
C LEU A 122 -23.41 -6.80 -17.73
N ALA A 123 -22.69 -7.91 -17.54
CA ALA A 123 -21.81 -8.53 -18.52
C ALA A 123 -21.73 -10.03 -18.25
N SER A 124 -21.60 -10.86 -19.27
CA SER A 124 -21.33 -12.29 -19.08
C SER A 124 -20.57 -12.91 -20.24
N ALA A 125 -19.91 -14.03 -19.96
CA ALA A 125 -19.28 -14.91 -20.92
C ALA A 125 -19.60 -16.37 -20.56
N THR A 126 -19.71 -17.21 -21.59
CA THR A 126 -19.97 -18.64 -21.44
C THR A 126 -18.69 -19.43 -21.69
N VAL A 127 -18.35 -20.35 -20.78
CA VAL A 127 -17.15 -21.18 -20.85
C VAL A 127 -17.56 -22.65 -20.86
N PRO A 128 -17.32 -23.39 -21.95
CA PRO A 128 -17.63 -24.81 -21.99
C PRO A 128 -16.71 -25.59 -21.05
N ILE A 129 -17.29 -26.46 -20.25
CA ILE A 129 -16.59 -27.31 -19.28
C ILE A 129 -16.97 -28.77 -19.42
N SER A 130 -16.04 -29.63 -19.05
CA SER A 130 -16.18 -31.07 -19.14
C SER A 130 -15.77 -31.72 -17.83
N GLY A 131 -16.59 -32.65 -17.35
CA GLY A 131 -16.27 -33.53 -16.22
C GLY A 131 -15.04 -34.42 -16.45
N ALA A 132 -14.51 -34.47 -17.68
CA ALA A 132 -13.25 -35.15 -17.99
C ALA A 132 -12.01 -34.31 -17.62
N SER A 133 -12.16 -33.00 -17.34
CA SER A 133 -11.08 -32.09 -16.99
C SER A 133 -10.69 -32.22 -15.51
N THR A 134 -9.97 -33.30 -15.18
CA THR A 134 -9.51 -33.59 -13.81
C THR A 134 -8.21 -32.90 -13.42
N SER A 135 -7.45 -32.40 -14.40
CA SER A 135 -6.29 -31.53 -14.20
C SER A 135 -6.71 -30.06 -14.20
N TRP A 136 -6.00 -29.22 -13.44
CA TRP A 136 -6.23 -27.78 -13.40
C TRP A 136 -6.14 -27.17 -14.80
N ARG A 137 -7.17 -26.39 -15.16
CA ARG A 137 -7.21 -25.61 -16.39
C ARG A 137 -7.49 -24.15 -16.07
N GLN A 138 -6.67 -23.27 -16.64
CA GLN A 138 -6.92 -21.84 -16.59
C GLN A 138 -7.99 -21.45 -17.60
N VAL A 139 -8.88 -20.56 -17.18
CA VAL A 139 -9.88 -19.89 -18.00
C VAL A 139 -9.56 -18.42 -18.00
N ASN A 140 -9.64 -17.80 -19.18
CA ASN A 140 -9.53 -16.35 -19.36
C ASN A 140 -10.74 -15.88 -20.17
N VAL A 141 -11.46 -14.87 -19.68
CA VAL A 141 -12.61 -14.27 -20.36
C VAL A 141 -12.52 -12.75 -20.32
N SER A 142 -13.02 -12.12 -21.38
CA SER A 142 -13.22 -10.67 -21.43
C SER A 142 -14.70 -10.36 -21.20
N LEU A 143 -14.99 -9.46 -20.27
CA LEU A 143 -16.35 -9.02 -19.96
C LEU A 143 -16.50 -7.56 -20.39
N ARG A 144 -17.53 -7.28 -21.19
CA ARG A 144 -17.89 -5.94 -21.65
C ARG A 144 -19.30 -5.63 -21.18
N PRO A 145 -19.48 -4.73 -20.19
CA PRO A 145 -20.81 -4.38 -19.72
C PRO A 145 -21.64 -3.71 -20.81
N SER A 146 -22.90 -4.08 -20.93
CA SER A 146 -23.85 -3.41 -21.85
C SER A 146 -24.22 -2.00 -21.38
N SER A 147 -24.12 -1.75 -20.08
CA SER A 147 -24.41 -0.49 -19.41
C SER A 147 -23.51 -0.35 -18.18
N SER A 148 -23.22 0.89 -17.78
CA SER A 148 -22.60 1.16 -16.48
C SER A 148 -23.62 0.92 -15.36
N ALA A 149 -23.17 0.36 -14.24
CA ALA A 149 -24.04 0.18 -13.09
C ALA A 149 -24.41 1.53 -12.45
N SER A 150 -25.59 1.60 -11.83
CA SER A 150 -26.07 2.78 -11.10
C SER A 150 -25.45 2.95 -9.71
N SER A 151 -24.77 1.93 -9.19
CA SER A 151 -24.05 1.95 -7.91
C SER A 151 -22.79 1.07 -7.99
N PHE A 152 -22.00 1.04 -6.91
CA PHE A 152 -20.84 0.14 -6.79
C PHE A 152 -21.17 -1.21 -6.15
N SER A 153 -22.41 -1.44 -5.71
CA SER A 153 -22.86 -2.70 -5.11
C SER A 153 -23.05 -3.79 -6.17
N ASN A 154 -21.96 -4.17 -6.83
CA ASN A 154 -21.93 -5.18 -7.90
C ASN A 154 -20.98 -6.31 -7.52
N GLN A 155 -21.11 -7.44 -8.21
CA GLN A 155 -20.39 -8.66 -7.90
C GLN A 155 -19.90 -9.36 -9.17
N LEU A 156 -18.73 -10.01 -9.09
CA LEU A 156 -18.41 -11.10 -10.02
C LEU A 156 -19.32 -12.28 -9.66
N PHE A 157 -19.84 -13.00 -10.66
CA PHE A 157 -20.50 -14.27 -10.44
C PHE A 157 -19.95 -15.37 -11.35
N VAL A 158 -20.04 -16.62 -10.88
CA VAL A 158 -19.79 -17.84 -11.63
C VAL A 158 -20.94 -18.80 -11.36
N THR A 159 -21.65 -19.23 -12.39
CA THR A 159 -22.80 -20.14 -12.27
C THR A 159 -22.77 -21.27 -13.30
N VAL A 160 -23.50 -22.33 -13.01
CA VAL A 160 -23.90 -23.40 -13.91
C VAL A 160 -25.42 -23.46 -13.97
N ASP A 161 -25.98 -24.16 -14.96
CA ASP A 161 -27.37 -24.60 -14.87
C ASP A 161 -27.48 -25.71 -13.81
N GLY A 162 -28.25 -25.47 -12.76
CA GLY A 162 -28.38 -26.37 -11.61
C GLY A 162 -28.97 -27.73 -11.96
N ASN A 163 -29.90 -27.80 -12.93
CA ASN A 163 -30.49 -29.07 -13.34
C ASN A 163 -29.49 -29.87 -14.17
N VAL A 164 -28.79 -29.22 -15.12
CA VAL A 164 -27.79 -29.87 -15.99
C VAL A 164 -26.58 -30.34 -15.19
N ALA A 165 -26.11 -29.53 -14.23
CA ALA A 165 -24.91 -29.80 -13.43
C ALA A 165 -25.19 -30.48 -12.08
N ARG A 166 -26.41 -30.94 -11.82
CA ARG A 166 -26.79 -31.60 -10.56
C ARG A 166 -25.80 -32.72 -10.17
N GLY A 167 -25.38 -32.71 -8.92
CA GLY A 167 -24.43 -33.67 -8.36
C GLY A 167 -22.98 -33.49 -8.81
N GLN A 168 -22.67 -32.52 -9.69
CA GLN A 168 -21.29 -32.20 -10.02
C GLN A 168 -20.59 -31.51 -8.86
N LYS A 169 -19.29 -31.76 -8.79
CA LYS A 169 -18.36 -31.13 -7.85
C LYS A 169 -17.25 -30.49 -8.66
N ILE A 170 -16.93 -29.23 -8.40
CA ILE A 170 -15.93 -28.47 -9.14
C ILE A 170 -15.05 -27.73 -8.15
N ASN A 171 -13.74 -27.84 -8.32
CA ASN A 171 -12.78 -27.06 -7.54
C ASN A 171 -12.33 -25.88 -8.37
N PHE A 172 -12.22 -24.72 -7.72
CA PHE A 172 -11.73 -23.49 -8.31
C PHE A 172 -10.59 -22.90 -7.48
N ALA A 173 -9.65 -22.25 -8.16
CA ALA A 173 -8.53 -21.58 -7.51
C ALA A 173 -8.06 -20.37 -8.32
N MET A 174 -7.33 -19.47 -7.67
CA MET A 174 -6.67 -18.32 -8.28
C MET A 174 -7.59 -17.51 -9.21
N PHE A 175 -8.68 -16.97 -8.65
CA PHE A 175 -9.53 -16.05 -9.37
C PHE A 175 -8.82 -14.70 -9.53
N SER A 176 -9.20 -13.95 -10.57
CA SER A 176 -8.78 -12.57 -10.76
C SER A 176 -9.78 -11.84 -11.66
N LEU A 177 -10.03 -10.57 -11.36
CA LEU A 177 -10.79 -9.66 -12.21
C LEU A 177 -10.10 -8.30 -12.24
N PHE A 178 -9.61 -7.91 -13.42
CA PHE A 178 -8.98 -6.60 -13.63
C PHE A 178 -9.83 -5.70 -14.54
N PRO A 179 -9.98 -4.41 -14.20
CA PRO A 179 -10.39 -3.39 -15.16
C PRO A 179 -9.19 -3.00 -16.05
N PRO A 180 -9.34 -2.03 -16.97
CA PRO A 180 -8.19 -1.34 -17.53
C PRO A 180 -7.30 -0.77 -16.41
N THR A 181 -5.99 -0.86 -16.59
CA THR A 181 -4.97 -0.45 -15.61
C THR A 181 -4.22 0.79 -16.05
N PHE A 182 -3.64 1.51 -15.09
CA PHE A 182 -2.80 2.67 -15.36
C PHE A 182 -1.66 2.29 -16.32
N LYS A 183 -1.49 3.09 -17.38
CA LYS A 183 -0.53 2.84 -18.48
C LYS A 183 -0.67 1.46 -19.14
N ASN A 184 -1.83 0.82 -19.03
CA ASN A 184 -2.10 -0.53 -19.53
C ASN A 184 -1.14 -1.62 -19.00
N ARG A 185 -0.52 -1.40 -17.83
CA ARG A 185 0.39 -2.37 -17.23
C ARG A 185 -0.36 -3.65 -16.84
N PRO A 186 0.04 -4.85 -17.31
CA PRO A 186 -0.48 -6.11 -16.76
C PRO A 186 -0.26 -6.14 -15.25
N ASN A 187 -1.21 -6.68 -14.49
CA ASN A 187 -1.12 -6.71 -13.02
C ASN A 187 -0.95 -5.31 -12.39
N GLY A 188 -1.35 -4.26 -13.11
CA GLY A 188 -0.99 -2.88 -12.80
C GLY A 188 -1.93 -2.18 -11.82
N MET A 189 -1.75 -0.86 -11.76
CA MET A 189 -2.45 -0.01 -10.78
C MET A 189 -3.86 0.38 -11.24
N ARG A 190 -4.73 0.63 -10.28
CA ARG A 190 -6.05 1.25 -10.47
C ARG A 190 -5.88 2.67 -11.00
N ILE A 191 -6.59 3.00 -12.10
CA ILE A 191 -6.32 4.20 -12.91
C ILE A 191 -6.53 5.50 -12.14
N ASP A 192 -7.66 5.68 -11.48
CA ASP A 192 -8.03 6.92 -10.80
C ASP A 192 -7.09 7.26 -9.63
N ILE A 193 -6.76 6.27 -8.80
CA ILE A 193 -5.80 6.42 -7.70
C ILE A 193 -4.41 6.74 -8.26
N ALA A 194 -3.91 5.93 -9.20
CA ALA A 194 -2.59 6.16 -9.80
C ALA A 194 -2.48 7.53 -10.48
N THR A 195 -3.57 7.99 -11.11
CA THR A 195 -3.66 9.33 -11.72
C THR A 195 -3.57 10.43 -10.67
N ALA A 196 -4.35 10.34 -9.58
CA ALA A 196 -4.26 11.30 -8.49
C ALA A 196 -2.84 11.36 -7.89
N LEU A 197 -2.17 10.22 -7.72
CA LEU A 197 -0.78 10.21 -7.26
C LEU A 197 0.18 10.86 -8.26
N ALA A 198 0.02 10.58 -9.56
CA ALA A 198 0.85 11.15 -10.62
C ALA A 198 0.65 12.67 -10.79
N GLU A 199 -0.57 13.17 -10.57
CA GLU A 199 -0.90 14.60 -10.65
C GLU A 199 -0.20 15.45 -9.58
N MET A 200 0.25 14.86 -8.46
CA MET A 200 1.11 15.54 -7.50
C MET A 200 2.55 15.73 -8.01
N LYS A 201 2.95 15.03 -9.09
CA LYS A 201 4.33 14.92 -9.59
C LYS A 201 5.35 14.64 -8.46
N PRO A 202 5.14 13.61 -7.64
CA PRO A 202 5.99 13.31 -6.50
C PRO A 202 7.44 13.02 -6.94
N GLY A 203 8.42 13.51 -6.17
CA GLY A 203 9.83 13.22 -6.43
C GLY A 203 10.27 11.82 -5.96
N VAL A 204 9.66 11.31 -4.89
CA VAL A 204 10.04 10.02 -4.26
C VAL A 204 8.84 9.15 -3.90
N PHE A 205 9.04 7.83 -3.91
CA PHE A 205 8.08 6.83 -3.45
C PHE A 205 8.73 5.89 -2.42
N ARG A 206 8.22 5.87 -1.18
CA ARG A 206 8.78 5.07 -0.08
C ARG A 206 7.96 3.79 0.04
N PHE A 207 8.59 2.63 -0.04
CA PHE A 207 7.88 1.35 0.00
C PHE A 207 8.79 0.20 0.47
N PRO A 208 8.25 -0.92 0.96
CA PRO A 208 6.82 -1.23 1.15
C PRO A 208 6.30 -0.84 2.53
N GLY A 209 7.12 -0.12 3.30
CA GLY A 209 6.87 0.13 4.71
C GLY A 209 5.73 1.11 4.95
N GLY A 210 5.62 1.67 6.15
CA GLY A 210 6.31 1.33 7.40
C GLY A 210 5.91 -0.04 7.97
N ASN A 211 5.02 -0.08 8.96
CA ASN A 211 4.68 -1.30 9.72
C ASN A 211 4.37 -2.56 8.89
N ASN A 212 3.86 -2.41 7.66
CA ASN A 212 3.61 -3.53 6.76
C ASN A 212 4.88 -4.28 6.32
N LEU A 213 6.07 -3.70 6.47
CA LEU A 213 7.38 -4.35 6.30
C LEU A 213 7.68 -5.34 7.45
N GLU A 214 7.20 -5.05 8.66
CA GLU A 214 7.66 -5.67 9.91
C GLU A 214 6.68 -6.68 10.50
N VAL A 215 5.66 -7.08 9.75
CA VAL A 215 4.59 -7.97 10.25
C VAL A 215 5.14 -9.31 10.75
N SER A 216 6.21 -9.82 10.12
CA SER A 216 6.80 -11.13 10.43
C SER A 216 8.23 -11.23 9.89
N PRO A 217 9.12 -12.04 10.48
CA PRO A 217 10.45 -12.34 9.92
C PRO A 217 10.41 -12.90 8.49
N ASN A 218 9.25 -13.39 8.03
CA ASN A 218 9.06 -13.91 6.68
C ASN A 218 8.60 -12.86 5.64
N THR A 219 8.31 -11.63 6.07
CA THR A 219 7.79 -10.53 5.24
C THR A 219 8.93 -9.86 4.46
N VAL A 220 9.43 -10.52 3.40
CA VAL A 220 10.46 -9.95 2.53
C VAL A 220 9.91 -9.74 1.12
N LEU A 221 10.06 -8.53 0.57
CA LEU A 221 9.50 -8.18 -0.75
C LEU A 221 10.05 -9.00 -1.91
N LEU A 222 11.30 -9.44 -1.85
CA LEU A 222 11.80 -10.35 -2.89
C LEU A 222 10.95 -11.63 -2.96
N ASN A 223 10.41 -12.09 -1.82
CA ASN A 223 9.50 -13.23 -1.81
C ASN A 223 8.18 -12.90 -2.54
N SER A 224 7.71 -11.65 -2.57
CA SER A 224 6.50 -11.31 -3.35
C SER A 224 6.73 -11.37 -4.86
N VAL A 225 7.92 -11.05 -5.37
CA VAL A 225 8.22 -11.18 -6.82
C VAL A 225 8.64 -12.58 -7.23
N VAL A 226 9.43 -13.27 -6.41
CA VAL A 226 9.92 -14.61 -6.72
C VAL A 226 8.83 -15.67 -6.50
N LYS A 227 7.93 -15.46 -5.52
CA LYS A 227 6.89 -16.43 -5.13
C LYS A 227 5.47 -16.01 -5.53
N SER A 228 5.28 -14.88 -6.23
CA SER A 228 3.96 -14.50 -6.72
C SER A 228 3.45 -15.56 -7.72
N PRO A 229 2.24 -16.11 -7.51
CA PRO A 229 1.64 -17.08 -8.41
C PRO A 229 1.33 -16.49 -9.79
N ILE A 230 1.39 -15.17 -9.96
CA ILE A 230 1.23 -14.49 -11.25
C ILE A 230 2.48 -14.67 -12.13
N TYR A 231 3.66 -14.77 -11.51
CA TYR A 231 4.96 -14.79 -12.19
C TYR A 231 5.68 -16.14 -12.11
N ALA A 232 5.26 -17.01 -11.21
CA ALA A 232 5.76 -18.36 -11.12
C ALA A 232 4.97 -19.25 -12.07
N GLY A 233 5.63 -19.77 -13.12
CA GLY A 233 5.09 -20.92 -13.85
C GLY A 233 4.87 -22.09 -12.87
N ALA A 234 4.02 -23.05 -13.24
CA ALA A 234 3.50 -24.11 -12.37
C ALA A 234 4.54 -24.91 -11.54
N ASN A 235 5.85 -24.80 -11.86
CA ASN A 235 6.91 -25.64 -11.32
C ASN A 235 7.89 -24.91 -10.35
N SER A 236 7.67 -23.64 -9.99
CA SER A 236 8.62 -22.89 -9.12
C SER A 236 8.00 -22.22 -7.88
N CYS A 237 6.77 -22.56 -7.51
CA CYS A 237 6.04 -21.88 -6.43
C CYS A 237 6.35 -22.50 -5.04
N GLN A 238 7.09 -21.78 -4.19
CA GLN A 238 7.28 -22.08 -2.75
C GLN A 238 6.29 -21.28 -1.88
N PRO A 239 5.94 -21.72 -0.66
CA PRO A 239 4.88 -21.11 0.15
C PRO A 239 5.04 -19.59 0.32
N MET A 240 3.95 -18.85 0.09
CA MET A 240 3.88 -17.43 0.41
C MET A 240 3.64 -17.26 1.91
N ALA A 241 4.67 -16.87 2.66
CA ALA A 241 4.52 -16.43 4.03
C ALA A 241 4.49 -14.89 4.03
N VAL A 242 3.30 -14.30 4.05
CA VAL A 242 3.11 -12.89 4.39
C VAL A 242 1.91 -12.82 5.33
N GLU A 243 2.16 -13.20 6.57
CA GLU A 243 1.15 -13.50 7.60
C GLU A 243 0.09 -12.41 7.81
N CYS A 244 -1.04 -12.85 8.36
CA CYS A 244 -2.15 -12.01 8.78
C CYS A 244 -1.69 -10.99 9.84
N HIS A 245 -1.90 -9.71 9.56
CA HIS A 245 -1.82 -8.66 10.57
C HIS A 245 -2.95 -8.85 11.60
N PRO A 246 -2.79 -8.53 12.89
CA PRO A 246 -3.90 -8.56 13.87
C PRO A 246 -5.14 -7.74 13.47
N TRP A 247 -5.00 -6.79 12.53
CA TRP A 247 -6.09 -5.95 12.02
C TRP A 247 -6.58 -6.37 10.63
N LYS A 248 -5.97 -7.38 10.01
CA LYS A 248 -6.36 -7.96 8.72
C LYS A 248 -6.96 -9.34 8.95
N PRO A 249 -8.28 -9.54 8.76
CA PRO A 249 -8.84 -10.89 8.80
C PRO A 249 -8.34 -11.78 7.63
N ILE A 250 -7.73 -11.20 6.59
CA ILE A 250 -7.12 -11.90 5.44
C ILE A 250 -5.79 -11.24 5.08
N GLY A 251 -4.73 -12.04 4.92
CA GLY A 251 -3.40 -11.59 4.54
C GLY A 251 -3.33 -10.89 3.17
N SER A 252 -2.23 -10.19 2.93
CA SER A 252 -1.95 -9.53 1.63
C SER A 252 -1.82 -10.56 0.51
N THR A 253 -2.39 -10.28 -0.66
CA THR A 253 -2.24 -11.16 -1.84
C THR A 253 -0.81 -11.16 -2.36
N SER A 254 -0.04 -10.13 -2.02
CA SER A 254 1.26 -9.77 -2.62
C SER A 254 1.23 -9.66 -4.16
N GLY A 255 0.05 -9.39 -4.73
CA GLY A 255 -0.11 -9.10 -6.16
C GLY A 255 0.49 -7.75 -6.56
N LEU A 256 0.48 -6.78 -5.65
CA LEU A 256 1.29 -5.56 -5.71
C LEU A 256 2.67 -5.85 -5.12
N GLY A 257 3.58 -6.33 -5.97
CA GLY A 257 4.93 -6.74 -5.59
C GLY A 257 6.00 -5.70 -5.93
N LEU A 258 7.26 -6.06 -5.69
CA LEU A 258 8.41 -5.18 -5.95
C LEU A 258 8.49 -4.73 -7.42
N LEU A 259 8.21 -5.61 -8.40
CA LEU A 259 8.22 -5.23 -9.82
C LEU A 259 7.13 -4.19 -10.14
N GLU A 260 5.92 -4.36 -9.59
CA GLU A 260 4.82 -3.42 -9.76
C GLU A 260 5.15 -2.05 -9.15
N PHE A 261 5.72 -2.01 -7.94
CA PHE A 261 6.15 -0.77 -7.31
C PHE A 261 7.21 -0.03 -8.14
N LEU A 262 8.23 -0.75 -8.60
CA LEU A 262 9.31 -0.16 -9.42
C LEU A 262 8.80 0.34 -10.77
N THR A 263 7.94 -0.44 -11.43
CA THR A 263 7.32 -0.05 -12.71
C THR A 263 6.43 1.17 -12.54
N PHE A 264 5.70 1.27 -11.42
CA PHE A 264 4.92 2.47 -11.10
C PHE A 264 5.81 3.69 -10.84
N CYS A 265 6.96 3.51 -10.19
CA CYS A 265 7.95 4.57 -10.06
C CYS A 265 8.43 5.07 -11.43
N GLU A 266 8.75 4.17 -12.37
CA GLU A 266 9.11 4.56 -13.74
C GLU A 266 7.97 5.27 -14.48
N ASP A 267 6.75 4.75 -14.41
CA ASP A 267 5.59 5.29 -15.12
C ASP A 267 5.20 6.71 -14.70
N VAL A 268 5.49 7.06 -13.44
CA VAL A 268 5.23 8.39 -12.87
C VAL A 268 6.47 9.29 -12.89
N GLY A 269 7.68 8.71 -12.99
CA GLY A 269 8.95 9.43 -12.90
C GLY A 269 9.43 9.68 -11.47
N MET A 270 9.07 8.78 -10.54
CA MET A 270 9.47 8.83 -9.13
C MET A 270 10.80 8.12 -8.90
N GLU A 271 11.55 8.57 -7.90
CA GLU A 271 12.67 7.83 -7.36
C GLU A 271 12.23 6.92 -6.20
N PRO A 272 12.56 5.62 -6.20
CA PRO A 272 12.24 4.75 -5.10
C PRO A 272 13.16 5.00 -3.89
N ILE A 273 12.55 5.10 -2.71
CA ILE A 273 13.20 4.87 -1.41
C ILE A 273 12.73 3.48 -0.96
N MET A 274 13.56 2.47 -1.18
CA MET A 274 13.16 1.08 -0.95
C MET A 274 13.64 0.61 0.42
N ALA A 275 12.72 0.21 1.28
CA ALA A 275 13.05 -0.38 2.56
C ALA A 275 13.36 -1.88 2.43
N VAL A 276 14.31 -2.35 3.25
CA VAL A 276 14.62 -3.77 3.46
C VAL A 276 14.35 -4.13 4.91
N TRP A 277 13.87 -5.35 5.15
CA TRP A 277 13.62 -5.83 6.50
C TRP A 277 14.94 -6.01 7.27
N SER A 278 15.01 -5.53 8.51
CA SER A 278 16.26 -5.33 9.26
C SER A 278 16.41 -6.18 10.52
N GLY A 279 15.66 -7.27 10.67
CA GLY A 279 15.79 -8.15 11.84
C GLY A 279 14.80 -7.89 12.98
N PHE A 280 13.81 -7.02 12.81
CA PHE A 280 12.80 -6.69 13.82
C PHE A 280 11.37 -6.87 13.30
N ALA A 281 10.48 -7.37 14.15
CA ALA A 281 9.06 -7.52 13.85
C ALA A 281 8.19 -6.91 14.96
N LEU A 282 7.02 -6.38 14.60
CA LEU A 282 6.12 -5.60 15.49
C LEU A 282 5.61 -6.36 16.72
N GLY A 283 5.79 -7.68 16.77
CA GLY A 283 5.60 -8.48 17.98
C GLY A 283 6.69 -8.29 19.06
N GLY A 284 7.60 -7.33 18.88
CA GLY A 284 8.71 -7.05 19.79
C GLY A 284 9.91 -7.98 19.63
N THR A 285 9.91 -8.84 18.61
CA THR A 285 10.98 -9.83 18.41
C THR A 285 12.09 -9.26 17.54
N SER A 286 13.32 -9.26 18.06
CA SER A 286 14.53 -9.01 17.29
C SER A 286 15.30 -10.32 17.06
N ILE A 287 15.80 -10.52 15.85
CA ILE A 287 16.64 -11.66 15.50
C ILE A 287 18.03 -11.49 16.11
N ALA A 288 18.54 -12.55 16.74
CA ALA A 288 19.89 -12.58 17.30
C ALA A 288 20.96 -12.28 16.24
N GLN A 289 22.03 -11.60 16.65
CA GLN A 289 23.07 -11.12 15.73
C GLN A 289 23.68 -12.22 14.85
N ASP A 290 23.90 -13.41 15.39
CA ASP A 290 24.45 -14.59 14.71
C ASP A 290 23.46 -15.27 13.74
N GLN A 291 22.18 -14.88 13.77
CA GLN A 291 21.11 -15.38 12.92
C GLN A 291 20.72 -14.40 11.81
N LEU A 292 21.36 -13.23 11.70
CA LEU A 292 21.00 -12.21 10.73
C LEU A 292 21.39 -12.54 9.28
N GLN A 293 22.37 -13.44 9.07
CA GLN A 293 22.97 -13.67 7.77
C GLN A 293 21.97 -14.01 6.63
N PRO A 294 20.95 -14.87 6.83
CA PRO A 294 19.97 -15.16 5.79
C PRO A 294 19.14 -13.93 5.38
N PHE A 295 18.89 -13.00 6.31
CA PHE A 295 18.10 -11.80 6.07
C PHE A 295 18.93 -10.71 5.39
N ILE A 296 20.22 -10.61 5.74
CA ILE A 296 21.19 -9.77 5.04
C ILE A 296 21.32 -10.21 3.58
N GLN A 297 21.40 -11.53 3.33
CA GLN A 297 21.41 -12.05 1.95
C GLN A 297 20.12 -11.72 1.19
N GLN A 298 18.96 -11.83 1.84
CA GLN A 298 17.70 -11.46 1.22
C GLN A 298 17.62 -9.96 0.87
N ALA A 299 18.16 -9.08 1.71
CA ALA A 299 18.28 -7.66 1.40
C ALA A 299 19.22 -7.42 0.19
N MET A 300 20.37 -8.12 0.14
CA MET A 300 21.27 -8.09 -1.02
C MET A 300 20.58 -8.55 -2.30
N ASP A 301 19.82 -9.64 -2.25
CA ASP A 301 19.11 -10.18 -3.40
C ASP A 301 17.97 -9.24 -3.84
N GLN A 302 17.29 -8.58 -2.90
CA GLN A 302 16.28 -7.56 -3.19
C GLN A 302 16.91 -6.37 -3.93
N ILE A 303 18.06 -5.87 -3.49
CA ILE A 303 18.78 -4.78 -4.18
C ILE A 303 19.28 -5.26 -5.56
N ASN A 304 19.85 -6.46 -5.65
CA ASN A 304 20.30 -7.02 -6.92
C ASN A 304 19.15 -7.22 -7.92
N PHE A 305 17.94 -7.59 -7.45
CA PHE A 305 16.76 -7.62 -8.31
C PHE A 305 16.51 -6.25 -8.95
N VAL A 306 16.72 -5.14 -8.21
CA VAL A 306 16.48 -3.78 -8.69
C VAL A 306 17.59 -3.30 -9.63
N ILE A 307 18.86 -3.42 -9.22
CA ILE A 307 20.00 -2.76 -9.89
C ILE A 307 21.09 -3.69 -10.43
N GLY A 308 21.03 -4.99 -10.12
CA GLY A 308 22.08 -5.94 -10.50
C GLY A 308 22.16 -6.21 -12.00
N ASP A 309 23.31 -6.73 -12.45
CA ASP A 309 23.52 -7.23 -13.82
C ASP A 309 22.89 -8.63 -13.97
N ALA A 310 21.94 -8.74 -14.90
CA ALA A 310 21.22 -9.98 -15.18
C ALA A 310 22.11 -11.13 -15.69
N ARG A 311 23.33 -10.84 -16.14
CA ARG A 311 24.30 -11.85 -16.61
C ARG A 311 25.03 -12.55 -15.47
N THR A 312 25.13 -11.91 -14.30
CA THR A 312 25.98 -12.39 -13.20
C THR A 312 25.20 -12.62 -11.91
N ASN A 313 23.97 -12.12 -11.79
CA ASN A 313 23.15 -12.27 -10.59
C ASN A 313 21.76 -12.87 -10.90
N ALA A 314 21.36 -13.90 -10.14
CA ALA A 314 20.11 -14.62 -10.34
C ALA A 314 18.86 -13.78 -10.08
N ALA A 315 18.89 -12.87 -9.10
CA ALA A 315 17.77 -11.97 -8.82
C ALA A 315 17.59 -10.95 -9.96
N ALA A 316 18.69 -10.40 -10.51
CA ALA A 316 18.64 -9.56 -11.70
C ALA A 316 18.21 -10.33 -12.95
N ALA A 317 18.66 -11.58 -13.12
CA ALA A 317 18.20 -12.45 -14.21
C ALA A 317 16.69 -12.70 -14.13
N ARG A 318 16.15 -12.81 -12.91
CA ARG A 318 14.70 -12.88 -12.68
C ARG A 318 13.99 -11.61 -13.13
N ARG A 319 14.49 -10.42 -12.79
CA ARG A 319 13.95 -9.14 -13.29
C ARG A 319 13.88 -9.13 -14.82
N ALA A 320 14.97 -9.55 -15.48
CA ALA A 320 15.04 -9.66 -16.94
C ALA A 320 14.02 -10.65 -17.51
N ALA A 321 13.89 -11.84 -16.92
CA ALA A 321 12.92 -12.86 -17.34
C ALA A 321 11.46 -12.41 -17.18
N LEU A 322 11.19 -11.45 -16.28
CA LEU A 322 9.88 -10.83 -16.09
C LEU A 322 9.61 -9.66 -17.05
N GLY A 323 10.49 -9.45 -18.03
CA GLY A 323 10.32 -8.45 -19.09
C GLY A 323 11.00 -7.11 -18.84
N HIS A 324 11.82 -6.99 -17.79
CA HIS A 324 12.56 -5.76 -17.49
C HIS A 324 14.07 -6.03 -17.30
N PRO A 325 14.85 -6.14 -18.38
CA PRO A 325 16.27 -6.49 -18.30
C PRO A 325 17.15 -5.37 -17.73
N SER A 326 16.79 -4.10 -17.99
CA SER A 326 17.55 -2.94 -17.50
C SER A 326 17.44 -2.79 -15.98
N PRO A 327 18.46 -2.26 -15.29
CA PRO A 327 18.31 -1.90 -13.88
C PRO A 327 17.32 -0.73 -13.73
N PHE A 328 16.55 -0.75 -12.64
CA PHE A 328 15.75 0.40 -12.22
C PHE A 328 16.64 1.47 -11.57
N LYS A 329 16.13 2.71 -11.48
CA LYS A 329 16.77 3.74 -10.65
C LYS A 329 16.65 3.37 -9.16
N LEU A 330 17.74 3.43 -8.42
CA LEU A 330 17.75 3.30 -6.95
C LEU A 330 19.00 4.02 -6.40
N ASN A 331 18.80 5.01 -5.53
CA ASN A 331 19.91 5.64 -4.81
C ASN A 331 19.77 5.53 -3.28
N PHE A 332 18.58 5.20 -2.78
CA PHE A 332 18.25 5.19 -1.36
C PHE A 332 17.67 3.85 -0.94
N VAL A 333 18.25 3.25 0.09
CA VAL A 333 17.74 2.04 0.74
C VAL A 333 17.57 2.31 2.22
N GLU A 334 16.37 2.08 2.72
CA GLU A 334 16.05 2.24 4.15
C GLU A 334 16.22 0.91 4.87
N ILE A 335 16.92 0.92 6.01
CA ILE A 335 17.26 -0.29 6.76
C ILE A 335 16.28 -0.45 7.91
N GLY A 336 15.18 -1.17 7.64
CA GLY A 336 14.09 -1.36 8.58
C GLY A 336 13.01 -0.30 8.47
N ASN A 337 12.28 -0.12 9.58
CA ASN A 337 11.25 0.90 9.77
C ASN A 337 11.12 1.13 11.28
N GLU A 338 10.98 2.38 11.72
CA GLU A 338 10.73 2.75 13.14
C GLU A 338 11.56 1.98 14.19
N ASP A 339 12.82 1.67 13.87
CA ASP A 339 13.70 0.90 14.75
C ASP A 339 14.05 1.65 16.04
N PHE A 340 13.60 2.90 16.22
CA PHE A 340 13.55 3.55 17.53
C PHE A 340 12.71 2.78 18.56
N PHE A 341 11.75 1.93 18.14
CA PHE A 341 11.06 0.98 19.04
C PHE A 341 11.91 -0.24 19.44
N ALA A 342 13.02 -0.48 18.73
CA ALA A 342 13.95 -1.59 18.96
C ALA A 342 15.40 -1.07 19.00
N ALA A 343 15.59 0.12 19.59
CA ALA A 343 16.84 0.87 19.61
C ALA A 343 18.04 0.04 20.09
N ASP A 344 17.85 -0.70 21.18
CA ASP A 344 18.90 -1.53 21.80
C ASP A 344 19.46 -2.57 20.82
N THR A 345 18.60 -3.23 20.05
CA THR A 345 19.02 -4.26 19.09
C THR A 345 19.45 -3.66 17.76
N TYR A 346 18.94 -2.48 17.40
CA TYR A 346 19.37 -1.79 16.19
C TYR A 346 20.87 -1.47 16.21
N THR A 347 21.48 -1.32 17.40
CA THR A 347 22.93 -1.12 17.54
C THR A 347 23.79 -2.23 16.91
N TYR A 348 23.32 -3.48 16.89
CA TYR A 348 24.01 -4.58 16.20
C TYR A 348 23.40 -4.89 14.82
N ARG A 349 22.08 -4.68 14.64
CA ARG A 349 21.42 -4.94 13.34
C ARG A 349 21.91 -3.96 12.29
N TRP A 350 21.98 -2.66 12.61
CA TRP A 350 22.46 -1.62 11.70
C TRP A 350 23.83 -1.95 11.08
N PRO A 351 24.93 -2.15 11.85
CA PRO A 351 26.22 -2.52 11.26
C PRO A 351 26.19 -3.85 10.53
N ALA A 352 25.43 -4.84 11.01
CA ALA A 352 25.34 -6.16 10.38
C ALA A 352 24.75 -6.07 8.96
N PHE A 353 23.75 -5.22 8.74
CA PHE A 353 23.18 -4.97 7.42
C PHE A 353 24.02 -3.98 6.60
N VAL A 354 24.34 -2.82 7.15
CA VAL A 354 24.93 -1.71 6.38
C VAL A 354 26.34 -2.00 5.91
N ASN A 355 27.19 -2.67 6.70
CA ASN A 355 28.57 -2.94 6.30
C ASN A 355 28.67 -3.80 5.02
N PRO A 356 28.04 -4.99 4.94
CA PRO A 356 28.08 -5.79 3.71
C PRO A 356 27.32 -5.11 2.56
N LEU A 357 26.19 -4.44 2.82
CA LEU A 357 25.43 -3.74 1.77
C LEU A 357 26.22 -2.58 1.17
N LYS A 358 26.92 -1.78 1.98
CA LYS A 358 27.76 -0.69 1.52
C LYS A 358 29.00 -1.17 0.77
N SER A 359 29.54 -2.33 1.17
CA SER A 359 30.63 -2.98 0.42
C SER A 359 30.17 -3.42 -0.96
N ALA A 360 28.99 -4.04 -1.06
CA ALA A 360 28.41 -4.50 -2.33
C ALA A 360 27.89 -3.36 -3.22
N PHE A 361 27.33 -2.30 -2.62
CA PHE A 361 26.65 -1.21 -3.31
C PHE A 361 27.13 0.16 -2.81
N PRO A 362 28.40 0.54 -3.05
CA PRO A 362 29.02 1.73 -2.46
C PRO A 362 28.42 3.07 -2.93
N HIS A 363 27.60 3.06 -3.99
CA HIS A 363 26.92 4.24 -4.52
C HIS A 363 25.57 4.51 -3.84
N LEU A 364 25.01 3.54 -3.10
CA LEU A 364 23.73 3.69 -2.41
C LEU A 364 23.91 4.44 -1.08
N LYS A 365 22.90 5.25 -0.74
CA LYS A 365 22.75 5.85 0.58
C LYS A 365 21.82 4.98 1.42
N PHE A 366 22.29 4.59 2.60
CA PHE A 366 21.52 3.80 3.56
C PHE A 366 20.91 4.72 4.62
N ILE A 367 19.60 4.57 4.83
CA ILE A 367 18.81 5.39 5.75
C ILE A 367 18.58 4.62 7.05
N ALA A 368 18.93 5.24 8.17
CA ALA A 368 18.67 4.72 9.51
C ALA A 368 17.28 5.14 10.02
N THR A 369 16.66 4.26 10.80
CA THR A 369 15.28 4.38 11.29
C THR A 369 15.18 4.47 12.81
N SER A 370 16.32 4.65 13.50
CA SER A 370 16.37 5.03 14.92
C SER A 370 16.05 6.51 15.10
N ASN A 371 15.91 6.96 16.35
CA ASN A 371 15.95 8.39 16.62
C ASN A 371 17.30 8.97 16.20
N ILE A 372 17.30 10.25 15.82
CA ILE A 372 18.50 10.94 15.35
C ILE A 372 19.53 10.95 16.49
N ASN A 373 20.69 10.32 16.25
CA ASN A 373 21.77 10.14 17.22
C ASN A 373 21.37 9.43 18.54
N ASP A 374 20.25 8.71 18.57
CA ASP A 374 19.79 7.96 19.75
C ASP A 374 19.22 6.58 19.34
N PRO A 375 19.98 5.49 19.53
CA PRO A 375 21.35 5.45 20.05
C PRO A 375 22.36 5.96 19.01
N VAL A 376 23.60 6.20 19.45
CA VAL A 376 24.71 6.47 18.52
C VAL A 376 25.06 5.18 17.78
N LEU A 377 24.82 5.17 16.45
CA LEU A 377 25.06 4.01 15.60
C LEU A 377 26.47 4.02 15.00
N THR A 378 27.05 2.83 14.86
CA THR A 378 28.32 2.61 14.14
C THR A 378 28.08 1.60 13.02
N PRO A 379 28.42 1.91 11.75
CA PRO A 379 28.92 3.19 11.26
C PRO A 379 27.90 4.33 11.41
N LYS A 380 28.35 5.59 11.51
CA LYS A 380 27.44 6.75 11.57
C LYS A 380 26.54 6.77 10.31
N PRO A 381 25.20 6.83 10.47
CA PRO A 381 24.29 6.98 9.34
C PRO A 381 24.54 8.28 8.57
N GLN A 382 24.47 8.19 7.23
CA GLN A 382 24.52 9.37 6.37
C GLN A 382 23.14 10.02 6.20
N VAL A 383 22.09 9.24 6.42
CA VAL A 383 20.70 9.66 6.26
C VAL A 383 19.88 9.07 7.42
N TYR A 384 19.00 9.88 8.00
CA TYR A 384 18.00 9.43 8.98
C TYR A 384 16.59 9.58 8.42
N ASP A 385 15.72 8.61 8.73
CA ASP A 385 14.28 8.75 8.58
C ASP A 385 13.67 9.33 9.86
N HIS A 386 12.85 10.36 9.73
CA HIS A 386 12.17 11.05 10.82
C HIS A 386 10.65 10.99 10.62
N HIS A 387 9.96 10.58 11.68
CA HIS A 387 8.51 10.39 11.69
C HIS A 387 7.83 11.33 12.70
N VAL A 388 6.83 12.08 12.25
CA VAL A 388 6.13 13.09 13.05
C VAL A 388 4.61 13.03 12.86
N TYR A 389 3.92 12.47 13.83
CA TYR A 389 2.46 12.49 13.92
C TYR A 389 2.02 13.35 15.09
N GLN A 390 1.38 14.48 14.81
CA GLN A 390 1.13 15.50 15.83
C GLN A 390 -0.11 16.35 15.57
N THR A 391 -0.33 17.38 16.39
CA THR A 391 -1.45 18.35 16.26
C THR A 391 -1.11 19.51 15.30
N PRO A 392 -2.08 20.12 14.58
CA PRO A 392 -1.80 21.12 13.54
C PRO A 392 -1.18 22.46 13.99
N SER A 393 -1.99 23.30 14.62
CA SER A 393 -1.78 24.70 15.06
C SER A 393 -3.17 25.14 15.57
N THR A 394 -3.45 25.65 16.78
CA THR A 394 -3.11 26.93 17.42
C THR A 394 -3.66 26.94 18.86
N SER A 395 -3.03 27.73 19.75
CA SER A 395 -3.51 28.36 21.01
C SER A 395 -4.74 27.84 21.79
N PRO A 396 -4.72 27.93 23.14
CA PRO A 396 -5.84 27.52 23.99
C PRO A 396 -7.14 28.22 23.56
N ILE A 397 -8.21 27.45 23.41
CA ILE A 397 -9.56 28.00 23.47
C ILE A 397 -9.68 28.70 24.83
N LEU A 398 -9.75 30.03 24.82
CA LEU A 398 -10.11 30.83 25.98
C LEU A 398 -11.56 30.51 26.34
N LEU A 399 -11.77 29.53 27.22
CA LEU A 399 -12.85 29.63 28.19
C LEU A 399 -12.30 30.49 29.33
N ARG A 400 -12.68 31.77 29.41
CA ARG A 400 -12.44 32.63 30.59
C ARG A 400 -13.71 32.65 31.46
N PRO A 401 -13.61 32.96 32.77
CA PRO A 401 -12.54 32.61 33.72
C PRO A 401 -13.12 32.17 35.09
N PHE A 402 -12.59 31.15 35.76
CA PHE A 402 -12.71 31.08 37.22
C PHE A 402 -11.45 30.47 37.87
N THR A 403 -10.77 31.31 38.64
CA THR A 403 -9.86 31.02 39.76
C THR A 403 -8.58 30.22 39.51
N ASN A 404 -7.46 30.95 39.66
CA ASN A 404 -6.20 30.61 40.32
C ASN A 404 -5.66 29.16 40.25
N GLN A 405 -4.45 29.07 39.67
CA GLN A 405 -3.44 27.99 39.77
C GLN A 405 -3.57 26.78 38.82
N SER A 406 -3.12 26.98 37.57
CA SER A 406 -2.16 26.16 36.78
C SER A 406 -2.40 26.38 35.29
N ASN A 407 -1.58 27.23 34.66
CA ASN A 407 -1.63 27.43 33.20
C ASN A 407 -0.89 26.26 32.53
N VAL A 408 -1.60 25.23 32.07
CA VAL A 408 -1.04 24.28 31.11
C VAL A 408 -1.21 24.86 29.70
N LEU A 409 -0.12 25.40 29.16
CA LEU A 409 -0.02 25.88 27.77
C LEU A 409 -0.02 24.67 26.82
N PHE A 410 -1.19 24.28 26.30
CA PHE A 410 -1.26 23.33 25.20
C PHE A 410 -0.89 24.03 23.88
N LYS A 411 0.32 23.77 23.43
CA LYS A 411 0.94 24.31 22.21
C LYS A 411 0.73 23.34 21.05
N ALA A 412 0.31 23.86 19.91
CA ALA A 412 0.04 23.07 18.71
C ALA A 412 1.30 22.94 17.83
N PHE A 413 1.54 21.76 17.24
CA PHE A 413 2.89 21.30 16.93
C PHE A 413 3.46 21.78 15.59
N PHE A 414 2.80 21.51 14.44
CA PHE A 414 3.45 21.63 13.13
C PHE A 414 3.91 23.06 12.81
N ALA A 415 3.05 24.06 13.03
CA ALA A 415 3.44 25.46 12.80
C ALA A 415 4.59 25.91 13.71
N GLN A 416 4.56 25.53 14.99
CA GLN A 416 5.56 25.94 15.99
C GLN A 416 6.90 25.22 15.82
N ASN A 417 6.91 24.05 15.18
CA ASN A 417 8.11 23.29 14.89
C ASN A 417 8.62 23.51 13.45
N SER A 418 8.14 24.53 12.75
CA SER A 418 8.65 24.89 11.41
C SER A 418 10.15 25.26 11.37
N PHE A 419 10.80 25.43 12.54
CA PHE A 419 12.24 25.66 12.67
C PHE A 419 13.03 24.42 13.14
N PHE A 420 12.41 23.24 13.16
CA PHE A 420 13.02 22.00 13.68
C PHE A 420 14.40 21.70 13.08
N TYR A 421 14.56 21.89 11.77
CA TYR A 421 15.81 21.63 11.05
C TYR A 421 16.79 22.81 11.02
N ASP A 422 16.38 24.01 11.43
CA ASP A 422 17.24 25.21 11.36
C ASP A 422 18.46 25.08 12.28
N ASP A 423 18.28 24.44 13.44
CA ASP A 423 19.33 24.32 14.46
C ASP A 423 20.15 23.03 14.33
N MET A 424 19.85 22.18 13.32
CA MET A 424 20.59 20.94 13.07
C MET A 424 21.96 21.20 12.40
N ALA A 425 22.94 20.37 12.75
CA ALA A 425 24.30 20.48 12.23
C ALA A 425 24.38 20.16 10.73
N ARG A 426 25.16 20.95 9.98
CA ARG A 426 25.49 20.71 8.56
C ARG A 426 26.78 19.90 8.45
N ASP A 427 26.76 18.69 8.97
CA ASP A 427 27.94 17.82 9.11
C ASP A 427 28.01 16.70 8.03
N GLY A 428 27.21 16.83 6.98
CA GLY A 428 27.05 15.84 5.92
C GLY A 428 25.91 14.84 6.14
N THR A 429 25.26 14.86 7.32
CA THR A 429 24.03 14.10 7.57
C THR A 429 22.85 14.72 6.81
N GLN A 430 22.03 13.87 6.20
CA GLN A 430 20.77 14.27 5.56
C GLN A 430 19.56 13.67 6.30
N TYR A 431 18.41 14.29 6.11
CA TYR A 431 17.16 13.91 6.78
C TYR A 431 16.06 13.65 5.75
N PHE A 432 15.38 12.54 5.95
CA PHE A 432 14.14 12.18 5.27
C PHE A 432 13.00 12.36 6.28
N GLU A 433 12.06 13.26 6.01
CA GLU A 433 10.80 13.29 6.77
C GLU A 433 9.85 12.22 6.19
N GLY A 434 10.13 10.94 6.48
CA GLY A 434 9.51 9.82 5.79
C GLY A 434 8.05 9.58 6.12
N GLU A 435 7.60 10.08 7.27
CA GLU A 435 6.19 10.07 7.69
C GLU A 435 5.85 11.34 8.45
N TYR A 436 4.88 12.12 7.98
CA TYR A 436 4.28 13.18 8.80
C TYR A 436 2.81 13.41 8.49
N ALA A 437 2.04 13.76 9.52
CA ALA A 437 0.67 14.25 9.37
C ALA A 437 0.16 14.95 10.63
N ALA A 438 -0.70 15.95 10.44
CA ALA A 438 -1.54 16.46 11.51
C ALA A 438 -2.71 15.50 11.71
N ILE A 439 -2.74 14.79 12.84
CA ILE A 439 -3.67 13.66 13.04
C ILE A 439 -4.78 13.91 14.05
N SER A 440 -4.59 14.86 14.97
CA SER A 440 -5.53 15.09 16.06
C SER A 440 -5.51 16.55 16.50
N THR A 441 -6.61 17.03 17.06
CA THR A 441 -6.68 18.31 17.79
C THR A 441 -6.44 18.14 19.29
N ASN A 442 -6.39 16.90 19.78
CA ASN A 442 -6.14 16.59 21.19
C ASN A 442 -4.66 16.23 21.41
N PRO A 443 -3.87 17.10 22.07
CA PRO A 443 -2.44 16.84 22.30
C PRO A 443 -2.18 15.79 23.38
N ASN A 444 -3.17 15.46 24.22
CA ASN A 444 -3.03 14.47 25.29
C ASN A 444 -3.33 13.05 24.81
N ASP A 445 -4.02 12.92 23.68
CA ASP A 445 -4.32 11.64 23.05
C ASP A 445 -4.41 11.81 21.52
N ILE A 446 -3.24 11.91 20.89
CA ILE A 446 -3.16 12.12 19.44
C ILE A 446 -3.61 10.91 18.63
N PHE A 447 -3.65 9.71 19.23
CA PHE A 447 -4.06 8.46 18.58
C PHE A 447 -5.45 7.99 18.97
N GLY A 448 -6.18 8.78 19.79
CA GLY A 448 -7.52 8.49 20.27
C GLY A 448 -8.60 8.41 19.19
N THR A 449 -9.86 8.43 19.62
CA THR A 449 -11.01 8.32 18.74
C THR A 449 -11.37 9.66 18.09
N PRO A 450 -12.20 9.69 17.03
CA PRO A 450 -12.73 10.94 16.48
C PRO A 450 -13.44 11.82 17.51
N ASP A 451 -14.15 11.20 18.46
CA ASP A 451 -14.83 11.91 19.55
C ASP A 451 -13.84 12.59 20.50
N ASP A 452 -12.62 12.05 20.61
CA ASP A 452 -11.51 12.58 21.41
C ASP A 452 -10.56 13.48 20.61
N GLY A 453 -10.96 13.92 19.41
CA GLY A 453 -10.20 14.90 18.61
C GLY A 453 -9.36 14.33 17.47
N ARG A 454 -9.38 13.01 17.23
CA ARG A 454 -8.76 12.42 16.03
C ARG A 454 -9.43 12.95 14.77
N LEU A 455 -8.63 13.31 13.76
CA LEU A 455 -9.14 13.77 12.48
C LEU A 455 -9.55 12.57 11.60
N PRO A 456 -10.83 12.44 11.19
CA PRO A 456 -11.25 11.39 10.26
C PRO A 456 -10.72 11.64 8.84
N PHE A 457 -10.60 12.91 8.45
CA PHE A 457 -10.04 13.37 7.19
C PHE A 457 -9.16 14.59 7.43
N PRO A 458 -8.18 14.88 6.55
CA PRO A 458 -7.41 16.12 6.68
C PRO A 458 -8.33 17.34 6.62
N THR A 459 -8.03 18.33 7.45
CA THR A 459 -8.78 19.58 7.56
C THR A 459 -7.91 20.75 7.12
N MET A 460 -8.53 21.90 6.80
CA MET A 460 -7.75 23.12 6.50
C MET A 460 -6.80 23.50 7.64
N GLN A 461 -7.21 23.30 8.90
CA GLN A 461 -6.37 23.52 10.07
C GLN A 461 -5.15 22.59 10.07
N GLY A 462 -5.38 21.29 9.82
CA GLY A 462 -4.35 20.28 9.58
C GLY A 462 -3.34 20.71 8.54
N SER A 463 -3.85 20.96 7.34
CA SER A 463 -3.05 21.19 6.14
C SER A 463 -2.29 22.51 6.15
N THR A 464 -2.79 23.58 6.78
CA THR A 464 -2.02 24.83 6.92
C THR A 464 -0.91 24.71 7.98
N GLY A 465 -1.13 23.94 9.05
CA GLY A 465 -0.08 23.56 9.99
C GLY A 465 1.03 22.78 9.30
N GLU A 466 0.67 21.74 8.54
CA GLU A 466 1.60 20.94 7.73
C GLU A 466 2.35 21.82 6.71
N ALA A 467 1.67 22.73 6.01
CA ALA A 467 2.32 23.66 5.08
C ALA A 467 3.37 24.56 5.76
N ALA A 468 3.11 25.02 6.99
CA ALA A 468 4.08 25.78 7.76
C ALA A 468 5.33 24.95 8.09
N TYR A 469 5.15 23.68 8.44
CA TYR A 469 6.24 22.75 8.66
C TYR A 469 7.04 22.45 7.38
N MET A 470 6.35 22.26 6.25
CA MET A 470 6.97 22.06 4.93
C MET A 470 7.79 23.26 4.46
N ILE A 471 7.40 24.48 4.81
CA ILE A 471 8.22 25.69 4.57
C ILE A 471 9.54 25.59 5.35
N GLY A 472 9.50 25.06 6.57
CA GLY A 472 10.70 24.70 7.34
C GLY A 472 11.59 23.70 6.63
N MET A 473 11.00 22.61 6.14
CA MET A 473 11.74 21.59 5.38
C MET A 473 12.37 22.17 4.11
N GLU A 474 11.66 23.01 3.34
CA GLU A 474 12.21 23.63 2.14
C GLU A 474 13.32 24.65 2.43
N ARG A 475 13.20 25.43 3.52
CA ARG A 475 14.26 26.32 3.99
C ARG A 475 15.53 25.56 4.35
N ASN A 476 15.39 24.35 4.87
CA ASN A 476 16.49 23.48 5.27
C ASN A 476 16.74 22.35 4.25
N SER A 477 16.39 22.57 2.99
CA SER A 477 16.55 21.55 1.93
C SER A 477 18.01 21.25 1.56
N ASP A 478 18.96 21.97 2.16
CA ASP A 478 20.39 21.63 2.16
C ASP A 478 20.66 20.29 2.90
N ILE A 479 19.88 20.00 3.94
CA ILE A 479 19.98 18.76 4.72
C ILE A 479 18.71 17.89 4.65
N VAL A 480 17.52 18.48 4.47
CA VAL A 480 16.25 17.75 4.29
C VAL A 480 16.07 17.44 2.80
N PHE A 481 16.39 16.21 2.38
CA PHE A 481 16.40 15.86 0.95
C PHE A 481 15.05 15.35 0.43
N ALA A 482 14.20 14.83 1.31
CA ALA A 482 12.89 14.27 0.98
C ALA A 482 11.91 14.41 2.14
N ALA A 483 10.61 14.43 1.82
CA ALA A 483 9.51 14.44 2.79
C ALA A 483 8.29 13.71 2.22
N ALA A 484 7.52 13.03 3.06
CA ALA A 484 6.35 12.26 2.64
C ALA A 484 5.24 12.23 3.70
N TYR A 485 4.06 12.74 3.33
CA TYR A 485 2.86 12.60 4.15
C TYR A 485 2.47 11.13 4.32
N ALA A 486 1.99 10.76 5.51
CA ALA A 486 1.59 9.40 5.84
C ALA A 486 0.28 9.34 6.66
N PRO A 487 -0.59 8.33 6.47
CA PRO A 487 -0.60 7.37 5.36
C PRO A 487 -1.08 7.98 4.04
N LEU A 488 -0.57 7.47 2.92
CA LEU A 488 -0.91 7.99 1.58
C LEU A 488 -2.38 7.76 1.18
N LEU A 489 -2.89 6.57 1.43
CA LEU A 489 -4.17 6.08 0.91
C LEU A 489 -5.03 5.53 2.04
N GLY A 490 -6.35 5.73 1.97
CA GLY A 490 -7.31 5.12 2.88
C GLY A 490 -8.65 4.81 2.22
N HIS A 491 -9.15 3.58 2.38
CA HIS A 491 -10.47 3.20 1.90
C HIS A 491 -11.54 3.74 2.85
N VAL A 492 -12.47 4.57 2.36
CA VAL A 492 -13.42 5.31 3.20
C VAL A 492 -14.41 4.40 3.93
N SER A 493 -14.76 3.25 3.35
CA SER A 493 -15.63 2.26 4.00
C SER A 493 -14.97 1.50 5.16
N ASN A 494 -13.63 1.43 5.19
CA ASN A 494 -12.91 0.74 6.27
C ASN A 494 -11.43 1.18 6.29
N SER A 495 -11.13 2.12 7.19
CA SER A 495 -9.76 2.55 7.47
C SER A 495 -9.41 2.31 8.94
N GLN A 496 -8.13 2.11 9.21
CA GLN A 496 -7.57 1.73 10.51
C GLN A 496 -6.70 2.85 11.05
N TRP A 497 -6.34 3.78 10.17
CA TRP A 497 -5.62 4.97 10.50
C TRP A 497 -6.20 6.13 9.72
N THR A 498 -6.57 7.19 10.43
CA THR A 498 -6.96 8.46 9.85
C THR A 498 -6.07 9.58 10.40
N PRO A 499 -6.02 10.74 9.75
CA PRO A 499 -6.47 10.99 8.38
C PRO A 499 -5.56 10.32 7.33
N ASN A 500 -5.96 10.35 6.06
CA ASN A 500 -5.17 9.85 4.91
C ASN A 500 -5.07 10.93 3.83
N LEU A 501 -3.97 10.95 3.06
CA LEU A 501 -3.77 11.98 2.04
C LEU A 501 -4.82 11.91 0.93
N VAL A 502 -5.12 10.70 0.47
CA VAL A 502 -6.12 10.42 -0.56
C VAL A 502 -7.09 9.34 -0.05
N GLY A 503 -8.36 9.72 0.12
CA GLY A 503 -9.44 8.78 0.39
C GLY A 503 -9.96 8.16 -0.90
N PHE A 504 -10.53 6.96 -0.85
CA PHE A 504 -11.21 6.35 -2.01
C PHE A 504 -12.26 5.32 -1.58
N ASP A 505 -13.19 5.03 -2.48
CA ASP A 505 -14.09 3.87 -2.41
C ASP A 505 -13.91 2.99 -3.66
N SER A 506 -14.78 2.01 -3.88
CA SER A 506 -14.72 1.07 -5.01
C SER A 506 -14.81 1.72 -6.41
N GLY A 507 -15.16 3.01 -6.53
CA GLY A 507 -15.31 3.69 -7.82
C GLY A 507 -14.87 5.16 -7.89
N GLN A 508 -14.53 5.80 -6.76
CA GLN A 508 -14.19 7.21 -6.67
C GLN A 508 -12.96 7.47 -5.79
N VAL A 509 -12.34 8.64 -6.01
CA VAL A 509 -11.18 9.15 -5.27
C VAL A 509 -11.51 10.52 -4.68
N PHE A 510 -11.12 10.72 -3.42
CA PHE A 510 -11.32 11.93 -2.63
C PHE A 510 -9.96 12.54 -2.29
N LYS A 511 -9.61 13.63 -2.97
CA LYS A 511 -8.39 14.41 -2.72
C LYS A 511 -8.61 15.32 -1.51
N SER A 512 -7.83 15.12 -0.44
CA SER A 512 -7.97 15.88 0.80
C SER A 512 -7.42 17.31 0.72
N THR A 513 -7.65 18.11 1.76
CA THR A 513 -6.97 19.42 1.88
C THR A 513 -5.46 19.28 1.89
N SER A 514 -4.92 18.25 2.56
CA SER A 514 -3.49 17.99 2.61
C SER A 514 -2.94 17.52 1.27
N TYR A 515 -3.73 16.79 0.46
CA TYR A 515 -3.36 16.45 -0.92
C TYR A 515 -3.04 17.70 -1.73
N TYR A 516 -3.90 18.72 -1.65
CA TYR A 516 -3.68 19.96 -2.39
C TYR A 516 -2.48 20.74 -1.86
N VAL A 517 -2.19 20.70 -0.55
CA VAL A 517 -0.95 21.26 -0.01
C VAL A 517 0.28 20.53 -0.56
N GLN A 518 0.30 19.19 -0.53
CA GLN A 518 1.40 18.41 -1.11
C GLN A 518 1.60 18.72 -2.60
N GLN A 519 0.50 18.78 -3.35
CA GLN A 519 0.51 19.12 -4.77
C GLN A 519 1.04 20.54 -5.02
N LEU A 520 0.59 21.53 -4.24
CA LEU A 520 1.07 22.91 -4.36
C LEU A 520 2.58 23.00 -4.11
N PHE A 521 3.10 22.35 -3.08
CA PHE A 521 4.54 22.36 -2.80
C PHE A 521 5.34 21.63 -3.87
N SER A 522 4.87 20.47 -4.33
CA SER A 522 5.56 19.64 -5.31
C SER A 522 5.61 20.29 -6.70
N LEU A 523 4.49 20.87 -7.16
CA LEU A 523 4.40 21.51 -8.48
C LEU A 523 5.07 22.89 -8.52
N ASN A 524 5.21 23.55 -7.37
CA ASN A 524 5.80 24.88 -7.24
C ASN A 524 7.06 24.80 -6.38
N LYS A 525 8.08 24.08 -6.88
CA LYS A 525 9.38 23.91 -6.23
C LYS A 525 10.49 24.44 -7.14
N GLY A 526 11.20 25.46 -6.68
CA GLY A 526 12.39 25.96 -7.36
C GLY A 526 13.60 25.03 -7.23
N THR A 527 14.63 25.28 -8.03
CA THR A 527 15.94 24.60 -7.92
C THR A 527 16.90 25.32 -6.99
N GLU A 528 16.56 26.55 -6.59
CA GLU A 528 17.36 27.39 -5.70
C GLU A 528 16.49 27.91 -4.56
N TYR A 529 16.96 27.79 -3.31
CA TYR A 529 16.36 28.46 -2.18
C TYR A 529 16.87 29.90 -2.10
N LEU A 530 15.97 30.87 -1.96
CA LEU A 530 16.31 32.28 -1.82
C LEU A 530 16.09 32.72 -0.37
N PRO A 531 17.16 33.06 0.38
CA PRO A 531 17.01 33.60 1.73
C PRO A 531 16.12 34.84 1.74
N SER A 532 15.22 34.89 2.72
CA SER A 532 14.33 36.02 2.97
C SER A 532 14.31 36.32 4.47
N THR A 533 13.61 37.40 4.89
CA THR A 533 13.28 37.61 6.31
C THR A 533 12.71 36.32 6.90
N LEU A 534 13.23 35.88 8.06
CA LEU A 534 12.75 34.66 8.70
C LEU A 534 11.37 34.91 9.33
N PRO A 535 10.44 33.94 9.26
CA PRO A 535 9.22 33.95 10.05
C PRO A 535 9.52 34.03 11.56
N SER A 536 8.55 34.49 12.35
CA SER A 536 8.66 34.37 13.81
C SER A 536 8.56 32.90 14.22
N ARG A 537 9.51 32.40 15.03
CA ARG A 537 9.48 31.02 15.56
C ARG A 537 8.19 30.69 16.32
N ASN A 538 7.60 31.69 16.98
CA ASN A 538 6.33 31.57 17.70
C ASN A 538 5.15 32.20 16.93
N GLY A 539 5.34 32.48 15.63
CA GLY A 539 4.33 33.10 14.77
C GLY A 539 3.30 32.12 14.25
N THR A 540 2.38 32.65 13.45
CA THR A 540 1.34 31.87 12.76
C THR A 540 1.39 32.04 11.24
N VAL A 541 2.29 32.90 10.74
CA VAL A 541 2.49 33.15 9.31
C VAL A 541 3.91 32.75 8.96
N PHE A 542 4.05 31.87 7.96
CA PHE A 542 5.30 31.30 7.52
C PHE A 542 5.42 31.44 6.01
N TRP A 543 6.63 31.64 5.50
CA TRP A 543 6.88 31.72 4.06
C TRP A 543 8.24 31.15 3.68
N GLY A 544 8.34 30.70 2.44
CA GLY A 544 9.57 30.27 1.79
C GLY A 544 9.60 30.79 0.36
N VAL A 545 10.79 31.15 -0.11
CA VAL A 545 11.01 31.65 -1.47
C VAL A 545 11.98 30.73 -2.18
N THR A 546 11.56 30.21 -3.33
CA THR A 546 12.43 29.45 -4.23
C THR A 546 12.41 30.05 -5.63
N ARG A 547 13.44 29.74 -6.42
CA ARG A 547 13.56 30.17 -7.81
C ARG A 547 13.73 28.97 -8.71
N ASP A 548 12.94 28.91 -9.79
CA ASP A 548 13.17 28.03 -10.93
C ASP A 548 13.48 28.90 -12.16
N ARG A 549 14.75 28.91 -12.58
CA ARG A 549 15.25 29.80 -13.64
C ARG A 549 14.89 31.27 -13.38
N THR A 550 13.91 31.81 -14.11
CA THR A 550 13.43 33.19 -13.96
C THR A 550 12.15 33.33 -13.11
N ASN A 551 11.52 32.21 -12.73
CA ASN A 551 10.27 32.22 -11.98
C ASN A 551 10.57 32.26 -10.47
N LEU A 552 10.09 33.31 -9.81
CA LEU A 552 10.07 33.39 -8.35
C LEU A 552 8.81 32.72 -7.82
N ILE A 553 8.99 31.81 -6.87
CA ILE A 553 7.91 31.05 -6.24
C ILE A 553 7.91 31.41 -4.76
N ILE A 554 6.83 32.05 -4.32
CA ILE A 554 6.62 32.40 -2.91
C ILE A 554 5.50 31.50 -2.39
N LYS A 555 5.83 30.64 -1.42
CA LYS A 555 4.84 29.83 -0.70
C LYS A 555 4.65 30.43 0.68
N ALA A 556 3.40 30.63 1.08
CA ALA A 556 3.05 31.16 2.38
C ALA A 556 1.94 30.32 3.01
N SER A 557 2.03 30.13 4.33
CA SER A 557 1.00 29.49 5.13
C SER A 557 0.59 30.41 6.28
N SER A 558 -0.72 30.60 6.46
CA SER A 558 -1.29 31.17 7.68
C SER A 558 -1.97 30.04 8.45
N ALA A 559 -1.36 29.67 9.56
CA ALA A 559 -1.89 28.70 10.50
C ALA A 559 -2.63 29.39 11.65
N SER A 560 -3.22 30.57 11.42
CA SER A 560 -4.01 31.33 12.42
C SER A 560 -5.52 31.24 12.17
N SER A 561 -6.31 31.44 13.22
CA SER A 561 -7.77 31.60 13.17
C SER A 561 -8.21 33.08 13.14
N ILE A 562 -7.30 34.03 12.88
CA ILE A 562 -7.64 35.46 12.95
C ILE A 562 -8.55 35.81 11.77
N VAL A 563 -9.87 35.79 12.03
CA VAL A 563 -10.85 36.49 11.21
C VAL A 563 -10.80 37.95 11.63
N SER A 564 -10.00 38.75 10.93
CA SER A 564 -10.19 40.21 10.97
C SER A 564 -11.49 40.51 10.24
N TYR A 565 -12.59 40.72 10.98
CA TYR A 565 -13.75 41.39 10.39
C TYR A 565 -13.30 42.82 10.02
N PRO A 566 -13.62 43.28 8.79
CA PRO A 566 -13.24 44.61 8.33
C PRO A 566 -13.82 45.74 9.18
#